data_AF-A0A0H2RIR8-F1
#
_entry.id   AF-A0A0H2RIR8-F1
#
_cell.length_a   1.000
_cell.length_b   1.000
_cell.length_c   1.000
_cell.angle_alpha   90.00
_cell.angle_beta   90.00
_cell.angle_gamma   90.00
#
_symmetry.space_group_name_H-M   'P 1'
#
loop_
_entity.id
_entity.type
_entity.pdbx_description
1 polymer ?
#
loop_
_entity_poly.entity_id
_entity_poly.type
_entity_poly.pdbx_seq_one_letter_code
_entity_poly.pdbx_strand_id
1 'polypeptide(L)'
;MSQHLKNVIIWSSNLSSLHVGTEFRNGFGIFLGRRWKDRKTPLAYLRCFDGVRQVVDDTPGVLKLTTLLWLQHQKLSTLRPSGCMLMSSFIGERIVKKRSFDEILDAVDGDPVVIIEALLEPFRQFLEKPTSSSEGRAIASIIFLYQLTRRPKHILCRRLLQKNAVPLVLSFLLKWIQNPLLQSSDKRSVVSDSFKFFDGLAYCAPGVTWVIQAFRAGLLEFYVRTWPIIADMPRKDIDLLLHCFTCVSMRYLHDLQVVETARDALAKDLNVQGVDVDWHAEDDDQQPEYQTPLGTLIMFRDLLQKRVNVAEDIPYGTIRKNCQICDFCLNYESTLMACQGCRQAFYCSKTCQSQGWKVGGHRDKCRKMRWRKEPNRSLVKDIQLLFLKTVVVYEMASFADKFFPCEFMVRKRYRPGEEIENFIVEADFWATPGGNVSVDIQGGDIRFDEEEAAESGALSGSIQPEVQEVKLSKKATGHILVTQPHGEDKQEAYITTSDLWHDLQRFSGLKEPPTIIIRRP
;
A
#
# COMPACT_ATOMS: atom_id res chain seq x y z
N MET A 1 27.16 -20.50 -24.51
CA MET A 1 26.93 -19.11 -24.94
C MET A 1 27.00 -19.05 -26.46
N SER A 2 25.84 -19.09 -27.13
CA SER A 2 25.72 -19.33 -28.57
C SER A 2 25.72 -18.04 -29.40
N GLN A 3 25.77 -18.21 -30.73
CA GLN A 3 25.74 -17.21 -31.80
C GLN A 3 24.77 -16.02 -31.60
N HIS A 4 23.73 -16.15 -30.76
CA HIS A 4 22.76 -15.08 -30.49
C HIS A 4 23.32 -13.85 -29.77
N LEU A 5 24.34 -13.99 -28.91
CA LEU A 5 24.98 -12.84 -28.27
C LEU A 5 25.77 -11.96 -29.25
N LYS A 6 26.21 -12.51 -30.40
CA LYS A 6 26.94 -11.75 -31.42
C LYS A 6 26.06 -10.76 -32.19
N ASN A 7 24.73 -10.96 -32.22
CA ASN A 7 23.82 -10.08 -32.95
C ASN A 7 23.31 -8.90 -32.11
N VAL A 8 23.51 -8.91 -30.79
CA VAL A 8 23.05 -7.84 -29.88
C VAL A 8 24.17 -6.82 -29.59
N ILE A 9 25.42 -7.13 -29.92
CA ILE A 9 26.57 -6.25 -29.70
C ILE A 9 27.12 -5.80 -31.05
N ILE A 10 26.67 -4.65 -31.55
CA ILE A 10 27.26 -4.02 -32.74
C ILE A 10 28.56 -3.33 -32.33
N TRP A 11 29.69 -3.91 -32.70
CA TRP A 11 31.00 -3.24 -32.69
C TRP A 11 31.16 -2.48 -34.00
N SER A 12 31.11 -1.13 -33.96
CA SER A 12 31.41 -0.29 -35.13
C SER A 12 32.66 0.54 -34.86
N SER A 13 33.68 0.34 -35.70
CA SER A 13 34.99 1.00 -35.59
C SER A 13 35.20 2.18 -36.53
N ASN A 14 34.20 2.60 -37.32
CA ASN A 14 34.35 3.69 -38.29
C ASN A 14 33.09 4.57 -38.39
N LEU A 15 33.12 5.74 -37.75
CA LEU A 15 32.13 6.82 -37.91
C LEU A 15 32.86 8.17 -37.77
N SER A 16 33.54 8.59 -38.84
CA SER A 16 34.20 9.90 -38.95
C SER A 16 33.46 10.90 -39.84
N SER A 17 32.28 10.57 -40.37
CA SER A 17 31.55 11.47 -41.25
C SER A 17 30.05 11.15 -41.32
N LEU A 18 29.26 11.65 -40.38
CA LEU A 18 27.82 11.80 -40.60
C LEU A 18 27.35 13.14 -40.01
N HIS A 19 26.91 14.04 -40.89
CA HIS A 19 26.20 15.25 -40.52
C HIS A 19 24.81 14.90 -40.00
N VAL A 20 24.41 15.59 -38.93
CA VAL A 20 23.10 15.45 -38.28
C VAL A 20 22.04 16.06 -39.19
N GLY A 21 21.31 15.19 -39.87
CA GLY A 21 20.12 15.54 -40.63
C GLY A 21 19.40 14.26 -41.04
N THR A 22 18.13 14.16 -40.66
CA THR A 22 17.14 13.10 -40.97
C THR A 22 17.13 11.81 -40.12
N GLU A 23 15.89 11.33 -39.97
CA GLU A 23 15.33 10.43 -38.97
C GLU A 23 16.00 9.05 -38.83
N PHE A 24 16.45 8.72 -37.62
CA PHE A 24 16.59 7.31 -37.19
C PHE A 24 15.31 6.91 -36.44
N ARG A 25 14.35 6.30 -37.14
CA ARG A 25 13.11 5.82 -36.50
C ARG A 25 13.18 4.41 -35.91
N ASN A 26 14.16 3.56 -36.22
CA ASN A 26 14.18 2.17 -35.72
C ASN A 26 15.60 1.56 -35.61
N GLY A 27 16.49 2.12 -34.79
CA GLY A 27 17.84 1.60 -34.59
C GLY A 27 18.17 1.29 -33.12
N PHE A 28 18.60 0.06 -32.84
CA PHE A 28 19.17 -0.39 -31.56
C PHE A 28 20.69 -0.20 -31.56
N GLY A 29 21.26 0.33 -30.47
CA GLY A 29 22.71 0.44 -30.30
C GLY A 29 23.14 0.38 -28.84
N ILE A 30 23.83 -0.69 -28.45
CA ILE A 30 24.63 -0.73 -27.22
C ILE A 30 26.00 -0.15 -27.56
N PHE A 31 26.25 1.11 -27.21
CA PHE A 31 27.55 1.74 -27.44
C PHE A 31 28.53 1.38 -26.31
N LEU A 32 29.31 0.32 -26.52
CA LEU A 32 30.50 0.02 -25.72
C LEU A 32 31.73 0.68 -26.38
N GLY A 33 31.83 2.01 -26.28
CA GLY A 33 32.93 2.78 -26.90
C GLY A 33 34.18 2.89 -26.03
N ARG A 34 35.38 2.72 -26.61
CA ARG A 34 36.66 3.19 -26.03
C ARG A 34 36.62 4.72 -25.90
N ARG A 35 37.13 5.22 -24.77
CA ARG A 35 37.36 6.64 -24.39
C ARG A 35 37.25 7.62 -25.57
N TRP A 36 36.15 8.36 -25.64
CA TRP A 36 36.04 9.58 -26.43
C TRP A 36 36.80 10.69 -25.70
N LYS A 37 37.80 11.29 -26.34
CA LYS A 37 38.80 12.14 -25.67
C LYS A 37 38.25 13.44 -25.06
N ASP A 38 37.06 13.91 -25.43
CA ASP A 38 36.57 15.22 -24.96
C ASP A 38 35.12 15.26 -24.40
N ARG A 39 34.51 14.10 -24.10
CA ARG A 39 33.29 14.08 -23.25
C ARG A 39 33.39 12.99 -22.20
N LYS A 40 33.27 13.39 -20.94
CA LYS A 40 33.30 12.50 -19.77
C LYS A 40 32.14 11.49 -19.87
N THR A 41 32.49 10.25 -20.24
CA THR A 41 31.70 8.99 -20.19
C THR A 41 30.61 8.81 -21.26
N PRO A 42 30.71 7.79 -22.14
CA PRO A 42 29.58 7.32 -22.93
C PRO A 42 28.65 6.54 -21.99
N LEU A 43 27.53 7.15 -21.60
CA LEU A 43 26.48 6.45 -20.88
C LEU A 43 25.40 6.09 -21.91
N ALA A 44 25.21 4.80 -22.15
CA ALA A 44 24.07 4.32 -22.91
C ALA A 44 22.80 4.60 -22.10
N TYR A 45 22.08 5.67 -22.46
CA TYR A 45 20.69 5.84 -22.03
C TYR A 45 19.86 4.88 -22.87
N LEU A 46 19.84 3.61 -22.46
CA LEU A 46 18.91 2.64 -23.03
C LEU A 46 17.52 2.98 -22.50
N ARG A 47 16.84 3.92 -23.17
CA ARG A 47 15.38 3.91 -23.17
C ARG A 47 15.01 2.63 -23.93
N CYS A 48 14.91 1.52 -23.20
CA CYS A 48 14.60 0.25 -23.81
C CYS A 48 13.21 0.36 -24.42
N PHE A 49 13.15 0.39 -25.76
CA PHE A 49 11.93 0.11 -26.48
C PHE A 49 11.42 -1.27 -26.06
N ASP A 50 10.10 -1.47 -26.10
CA ASP A 50 9.48 -2.70 -25.60
C ASP A 50 10.08 -3.97 -26.26
N GLY A 51 10.52 -3.88 -27.52
CA GLY A 51 11.23 -4.98 -28.19
C GLY A 51 12.59 -5.34 -27.57
N VAL A 52 13.35 -4.36 -27.06
CA VAL A 52 14.63 -4.62 -26.37
C VAL A 52 14.38 -5.30 -25.03
N ARG A 53 13.35 -4.83 -24.29
CA ARG A 53 12.97 -5.45 -23.02
C ARG A 53 12.58 -6.91 -23.23
N GLN A 54 11.77 -7.19 -24.25
CA GLN A 54 11.38 -8.55 -24.60
C GLN A 54 12.60 -9.44 -24.90
N VAL A 55 13.56 -8.95 -25.69
CA VAL A 55 14.80 -9.70 -25.95
C VAL A 55 15.60 -9.97 -24.67
N VAL A 56 15.71 -8.98 -23.78
CA VAL A 56 16.40 -9.15 -22.49
C VAL A 56 15.68 -10.18 -21.62
N ASP A 57 14.35 -10.09 -21.50
CA ASP A 57 13.51 -11.02 -20.74
C ASP A 57 13.58 -12.45 -21.29
N ASP A 58 13.66 -12.59 -22.61
CA ASP A 58 13.67 -13.89 -23.28
C ASP A 58 15.08 -14.51 -23.33
N THR A 59 16.14 -13.74 -23.04
CA THR A 59 17.54 -14.23 -23.06
C THR A 59 18.03 -14.63 -21.66
N PRO A 60 18.18 -15.94 -21.37
CA PRO A 60 18.62 -16.40 -20.04
C PRO A 60 19.99 -15.88 -19.63
N GLY A 61 20.09 -15.39 -18.40
CA GLY A 61 21.32 -14.96 -17.74
C GLY A 61 21.69 -13.50 -17.99
N VAL A 62 20.95 -12.75 -18.83
CA VAL A 62 21.22 -11.33 -19.05
C VAL A 62 20.95 -10.52 -17.78
N LEU A 63 19.86 -10.80 -17.06
CA LEU A 63 19.55 -10.12 -15.81
C LEU A 63 20.54 -10.50 -14.70
N LYS A 64 20.96 -11.77 -14.64
CA LYS A 64 22.02 -12.23 -13.75
C LYS A 64 23.33 -11.47 -14.00
N LEU A 65 23.79 -11.40 -15.25
CA LEU A 65 25.00 -10.66 -15.63
C LEU A 65 24.88 -9.16 -15.33
N THR A 66 23.74 -8.55 -15.65
CA THR A 66 23.50 -7.12 -15.40
C THR A 66 23.52 -6.82 -13.90
N THR A 67 22.98 -7.72 -13.09
CA THR A 67 22.99 -7.62 -11.63
C THR A 67 24.41 -7.70 -11.09
N LEU A 68 25.24 -8.65 -11.56
CA LEU A 68 26.66 -8.74 -11.20
C LEU A 68 27.43 -7.46 -11.53
N LEU A 69 27.21 -6.90 -12.73
CA LEU A 69 27.83 -5.65 -13.16
C LEU A 69 27.38 -4.47 -12.30
N TRP A 70 26.09 -4.39 -11.97
CA TRP A 70 25.53 -3.37 -11.09
C TRP A 70 26.13 -3.44 -9.68
N LEU A 71 26.21 -4.64 -9.08
CA LEU A 71 26.81 -4.84 -7.76
C LEU A 71 28.29 -4.46 -7.74
N GLN A 72 29.03 -4.79 -8.80
CA GLN A 72 30.43 -4.39 -8.93
C GLN A 72 30.57 -2.86 -9.11
N HIS A 73 29.65 -2.25 -9.86
CA HIS A 73 29.60 -0.80 -10.06
C HIS A 73 29.29 -0.04 -8.76
N GLN A 74 28.46 -0.59 -7.86
CA GLN A 74 28.18 0.05 -6.56
C GLN A 74 29.44 0.21 -5.68
N LYS A 75 30.44 -0.67 -5.85
CA LYS A 75 31.73 -0.56 -5.15
C LYS A 75 32.59 0.60 -5.68
N LEU A 76 32.28 1.12 -6.86
CA LEU A 76 32.99 2.23 -7.50
C LEU A 76 32.25 3.55 -7.22
N SER A 77 32.53 4.16 -6.08
CA SER A 77 31.84 5.36 -5.55
C SER A 77 31.85 6.60 -6.47
N THR A 78 32.69 6.62 -7.50
CA THR A 78 32.89 7.77 -8.40
C THR A 78 32.02 7.74 -9.66
N LEU A 79 31.36 6.62 -9.96
CA LEU A 79 30.61 6.46 -11.21
C LEU A 79 29.16 6.94 -11.09
N ARG A 80 28.61 7.44 -12.21
CA ARG A 80 27.23 7.94 -12.29
C ARG A 80 26.20 6.83 -12.03
N PRO A 81 24.96 7.16 -11.62
CA PRO A 81 23.92 6.21 -11.17
C PRO A 81 23.35 5.20 -12.18
N SER A 82 24.06 4.91 -13.27
CA SER A 82 23.53 4.19 -14.43
C SER A 82 23.07 2.75 -14.15
N GLY A 83 23.69 2.05 -13.21
CA GLY A 83 23.40 0.63 -12.97
C GLY A 83 21.97 0.37 -12.49
N CYS A 84 21.47 1.12 -11.49
CA CYS A 84 20.09 0.95 -11.00
C CYS A 84 19.05 1.30 -12.08
N MET A 85 19.31 2.36 -12.86
CA MET A 85 18.45 2.77 -13.97
C MET A 85 18.38 1.72 -15.08
N LEU A 86 19.49 1.05 -15.37
CA LEU A 86 19.54 -0.01 -16.36
C LEU A 86 18.74 -1.22 -15.88
N MET A 87 18.94 -1.63 -14.63
CA MET A 87 18.18 -2.72 -14.01
C MET A 87 16.68 -2.44 -14.03
N SER A 88 16.25 -1.24 -13.61
CA SER A 88 14.83 -0.89 -13.64
C SER A 88 14.26 -0.85 -15.06
N SER A 89 15.06 -0.41 -16.04
CA SER A 89 14.65 -0.38 -17.45
C SER A 89 14.43 -1.76 -18.04
N PHE A 90 15.17 -2.77 -17.57
CA PHE A 90 15.00 -4.16 -18.02
C PHE A 90 13.84 -4.87 -17.34
N ILE A 91 13.57 -4.57 -16.07
CA ILE A 91 12.50 -5.24 -15.31
C ILE A 91 11.10 -4.85 -15.81
N GLY A 92 10.96 -3.70 -16.47
CA GLY A 92 9.78 -3.31 -17.25
C GLY A 92 8.56 -2.90 -16.41
N GLU A 93 7.74 -1.98 -16.95
CA GLU A 93 6.58 -1.42 -16.24
C GLU A 93 5.29 -2.24 -16.38
N ARG A 94 5.21 -3.22 -17.30
CA ARG A 94 3.91 -3.87 -17.57
C ARG A 94 3.72 -5.20 -16.86
N ILE A 95 4.66 -6.14 -16.97
CA ILE A 95 4.56 -7.46 -16.32
C ILE A 95 5.95 -7.95 -15.94
N VAL A 96 6.33 -7.83 -14.68
CA VAL A 96 7.65 -8.29 -14.22
C VAL A 96 7.65 -9.81 -14.10
N LYS A 97 8.14 -10.59 -15.06
CA LYS A 97 8.10 -12.06 -14.98
C LYS A 97 8.78 -12.57 -13.70
N LYS A 98 8.23 -13.60 -13.03
CA LYS A 98 8.82 -14.21 -11.81
C LYS A 98 10.30 -14.57 -12.01
N ARG A 99 10.59 -15.17 -13.17
CA ARG A 99 11.94 -15.53 -13.63
C ARG A 99 12.93 -14.36 -13.58
N SER A 100 12.50 -13.12 -13.86
CA SER A 100 13.38 -11.96 -13.87
C SER A 100 13.99 -11.71 -12.49
N PHE A 101 13.21 -11.89 -11.42
CA PHE A 101 13.73 -11.77 -10.05
C PHE A 101 14.54 -12.99 -9.59
N ASP A 102 14.17 -14.19 -10.06
CA ASP A 102 14.96 -15.39 -9.79
C ASP A 102 16.37 -15.25 -10.40
N GLU A 103 16.50 -14.74 -11.64
CA GLU A 103 17.80 -14.47 -12.25
C GLU A 103 18.62 -13.39 -11.51
N ILE A 104 17.95 -12.38 -10.93
CA ILE A 104 18.60 -11.36 -10.08
C ILE A 104 19.13 -12.01 -8.80
N LEU A 105 18.38 -12.92 -8.19
CA LEU A 105 18.82 -13.65 -6.99
C LEU A 105 19.95 -14.64 -7.30
N ASP A 106 19.90 -15.30 -8.44
CA ASP A 106 20.95 -16.20 -8.89
C ASP A 106 22.30 -15.50 -9.08
N ALA A 107 22.30 -14.17 -9.26
CA ALA A 107 23.52 -13.36 -9.33
C ALA A 107 24.26 -13.27 -7.98
N VAL A 108 23.57 -13.56 -6.88
CA VAL A 108 24.08 -13.49 -5.51
C VAL A 108 23.88 -14.81 -4.77
N ASP A 109 23.92 -15.92 -5.52
CA ASP A 109 23.77 -17.29 -5.00
C ASP A 109 22.49 -17.48 -4.15
N GLY A 110 21.43 -16.76 -4.52
CA GLY A 110 20.15 -16.82 -3.83
C GLY A 110 20.08 -16.02 -2.52
N ASP A 111 21.09 -15.21 -2.15
CA ASP A 111 21.03 -14.37 -0.95
C ASP A 111 20.32 -13.03 -1.22
N PRO A 112 19.03 -12.88 -0.86
CA PRO A 112 18.31 -11.63 -1.07
C PRO A 112 18.88 -10.45 -0.28
N VAL A 113 19.64 -10.69 0.80
CA VAL A 113 20.18 -9.61 1.64
C VAL A 113 21.19 -8.78 0.86
N VAL A 114 22.02 -9.39 0.01
CA VAL A 114 23.02 -8.68 -0.80
C VAL A 114 22.36 -7.65 -1.72
N ILE A 115 21.28 -8.04 -2.41
CA ILE A 115 20.54 -7.14 -3.31
C ILE A 115 19.88 -6.00 -2.51
N ILE A 116 19.22 -6.34 -1.40
CA ILE A 116 18.53 -5.32 -0.59
C ILE A 116 19.52 -4.33 0.02
N GLU A 117 20.64 -4.78 0.57
CA GLU A 117 21.65 -3.87 1.11
C GLU A 117 22.24 -2.98 0.01
N ALA A 118 22.52 -3.52 -1.17
CA ALA A 118 23.00 -2.73 -2.31
C ALA A 118 21.99 -1.67 -2.78
N LEU A 119 20.68 -1.94 -2.67
CA LEU A 119 19.62 -0.97 -2.97
C LEU A 119 19.45 0.09 -1.88
N LEU A 120 19.61 -0.28 -0.61
CA LEU A 120 19.41 0.62 0.53
C LEU A 120 20.62 1.51 0.83
N GLU A 121 21.82 1.08 0.45
CA GLU A 121 23.07 1.77 0.74
C GLU A 121 23.14 3.21 0.18
N PRO A 122 22.68 3.51 -1.05
CA PRO A 122 22.65 4.89 -1.56
C PRO A 122 21.85 5.86 -0.68
N PHE A 123 20.75 5.41 -0.06
CA PHE A 123 19.95 6.22 0.84
C PHE A 123 20.73 6.55 2.12
N ARG A 124 21.44 5.57 2.69
CA ARG A 124 22.29 5.78 3.89
C ARG A 124 23.41 6.78 3.60
N GLN A 125 24.10 6.60 2.47
CA GLN A 125 25.17 7.48 2.05
C GLN A 125 24.67 8.92 1.83
N PHE A 126 23.48 9.09 1.26
CA PHE A 126 22.86 10.41 1.15
C PHE A 126 22.52 11.02 2.52
N LEU A 127 21.93 10.22 3.42
CA LEU A 127 21.55 10.68 4.75
C LEU A 127 22.76 11.07 5.59
N GLU A 128 23.88 10.36 5.48
CA GLU A 128 25.14 10.71 6.16
C GLU A 128 25.78 11.96 5.54
N LYS A 129 26.00 11.94 4.21
CA LYS A 129 26.64 13.03 3.47
C LYS A 129 25.95 13.25 2.13
N PRO A 130 25.00 14.21 2.05
CA PRO A 130 24.31 14.52 0.81
C PRO A 130 25.31 14.97 -0.26
N THR A 131 25.35 14.25 -1.39
CA THR A 131 26.13 14.61 -2.58
C THR A 131 25.28 14.33 -3.81
N SER A 132 25.55 14.99 -4.93
CA SER A 132 24.83 14.72 -6.19
C SER A 132 24.99 13.27 -6.66
N SER A 133 26.10 12.60 -6.30
CA SER A 133 26.32 11.18 -6.60
C SER A 133 25.44 10.25 -5.76
N SER A 134 25.36 10.48 -4.43
CA SER A 134 24.48 9.69 -3.57
C SER A 134 23.01 9.98 -3.85
N GLU A 135 22.64 11.22 -4.18
CA GLU A 135 21.30 11.61 -4.60
C GLU A 135 20.85 10.81 -5.83
N GLY A 136 21.61 10.88 -6.92
CA GLY A 136 21.23 10.20 -8.16
C GLY A 136 21.16 8.67 -8.01
N ARG A 137 22.01 8.08 -7.16
CA ARG A 137 21.96 6.64 -6.85
C ARG A 137 20.74 6.27 -6.00
N ALA A 138 20.36 7.10 -5.03
CA ALA A 138 19.16 6.89 -4.23
C ALA A 138 17.90 7.01 -5.10
N ILE A 139 17.79 8.04 -5.94
CA ILE A 139 16.68 8.22 -6.89
C ILE A 139 16.55 7.01 -7.82
N ALA A 140 17.65 6.57 -8.44
CA ALA A 140 17.61 5.40 -9.31
C ALA A 140 17.22 4.11 -8.56
N SER A 141 17.52 4.03 -7.27
CA SER A 141 17.14 2.89 -6.43
C SER A 141 15.64 2.90 -6.09
N ILE A 142 14.98 4.07 -5.97
CA ILE A 142 13.52 4.16 -5.77
C ILE A 142 12.76 3.47 -6.91
N ILE A 143 13.18 3.69 -8.15
CA ILE A 143 12.53 3.09 -9.32
C ILE A 143 12.63 1.55 -9.26
N PHE A 144 13.78 1.02 -8.87
CA PHE A 144 13.94 -0.43 -8.69
C PHE A 144 13.12 -0.93 -7.48
N LEU A 145 13.12 -0.20 -6.36
CA LEU A 145 12.28 -0.55 -5.21
C LEU A 145 10.80 -0.66 -5.61
N TYR A 146 10.27 0.27 -6.40
CA TYR A 146 8.92 0.17 -6.94
C TYR A 146 8.70 -1.12 -7.75
N GLN A 147 9.65 -1.54 -8.59
CA GLN A 147 9.50 -2.80 -9.32
C GLN A 147 9.45 -4.01 -8.38
N LEU A 148 10.19 -3.99 -7.27
CA LEU A 148 10.16 -5.06 -6.26
C LEU A 148 8.80 -5.15 -5.55
N THR A 149 8.16 -4.02 -5.30
CA THR A 149 6.86 -3.99 -4.61
C THR A 149 5.70 -4.49 -5.47
N ARG A 150 5.89 -4.57 -6.80
CA ARG A 150 4.94 -5.21 -7.72
C ARG A 150 4.97 -6.74 -7.69
N ARG A 151 5.87 -7.33 -6.90
CA ARG A 151 5.92 -8.78 -6.63
C ARG A 151 5.88 -9.02 -5.13
N PRO A 152 4.74 -8.76 -4.48
CA PRO A 152 4.60 -8.80 -3.03
C PRO A 152 4.92 -10.17 -2.41
N LYS A 153 4.70 -11.26 -3.16
CA LYS A 153 5.01 -12.64 -2.73
C LYS A 153 6.51 -13.00 -2.85
N HIS A 154 7.32 -12.17 -3.50
CA HIS A 154 8.73 -12.46 -3.74
C HIS A 154 9.60 -12.24 -2.49
N ILE A 155 10.64 -13.06 -2.30
CA ILE A 155 11.51 -13.03 -1.12
C ILE A 155 12.23 -11.69 -0.95
N LEU A 156 12.59 -11.01 -2.05
CA LEU A 156 13.21 -9.68 -2.00
C LEU A 156 12.29 -8.65 -1.33
N CYS A 157 10.99 -8.68 -1.60
CA CYS A 157 10.03 -7.77 -0.98
C CYS A 157 9.93 -7.99 0.54
N ARG A 158 9.87 -9.25 0.98
CA ARG A 158 9.90 -9.59 2.42
C ARG A 158 11.19 -9.11 3.10
N ARG A 159 12.33 -9.23 2.42
CA ARG A 159 13.61 -8.73 2.96
C ARG A 159 13.69 -7.21 3.03
N LEU A 160 13.05 -6.48 2.11
CA LEU A 160 12.91 -5.02 2.21
C LEU A 160 12.25 -4.61 3.53
N LEU A 161 11.19 -5.32 3.95
CA LEU A 161 10.49 -5.04 5.20
C LEU A 161 11.42 -5.20 6.41
N GLN A 162 12.10 -6.34 6.46
CA GLN A 162 13.01 -6.70 7.56
C GLN A 162 14.21 -5.76 7.68
N LYS A 163 14.54 -5.04 6.60
CA LYS A 163 15.64 -4.08 6.53
C LYS A 163 15.19 -2.63 6.72
N ASN A 164 13.94 -2.41 7.17
CA ASN A 164 13.39 -1.08 7.42
C ASN A 164 13.56 -0.15 6.21
N ALA A 165 13.27 -0.65 5.01
CA ALA A 165 13.38 0.12 3.78
C ALA A 165 12.49 1.38 3.82
N VAL A 166 11.25 1.27 4.31
CA VAL A 166 10.30 2.41 4.33
C VAL A 166 10.81 3.59 5.14
N PRO A 167 11.19 3.44 6.43
CA PRO A 167 11.71 4.57 7.19
C PRO A 167 12.95 5.19 6.58
N LEU A 168 13.83 4.36 6.01
CA LEU A 168 15.06 4.83 5.36
C LEU A 168 14.77 5.67 4.11
N VAL A 169 13.88 5.18 3.23
CA VAL A 169 13.47 5.88 2.01
C VAL A 169 12.73 7.17 2.33
N LEU A 170 11.78 7.17 3.27
CA LEU A 170 11.08 8.40 3.69
C LEU A 170 12.03 9.42 4.31
N SER A 171 12.96 8.99 5.16
CA SER A 171 13.98 9.89 5.72
C SER A 171 14.82 10.54 4.62
N PHE A 172 15.21 9.76 3.60
CA PHE A 172 15.89 10.28 2.43
C PHE A 172 15.03 11.31 1.70
N LEU A 173 13.77 11.00 1.39
CA LEU A 173 12.87 11.87 0.64
C LEU A 173 12.61 13.20 1.37
N LEU A 174 12.39 13.15 2.68
CA LEU A 174 12.22 14.33 3.52
C LEU A 174 13.48 15.20 3.57
N LYS A 175 14.67 14.60 3.65
CA LYS A 175 15.93 15.35 3.60
C LYS A 175 16.23 15.88 2.20
N TRP A 176 15.85 15.13 1.16
CA TRP A 176 16.05 15.48 -0.23
C TRP A 176 15.20 16.68 -0.64
N ILE A 177 13.90 16.67 -0.31
CA ILE A 177 12.99 17.77 -0.66
C ILE A 177 13.37 19.10 0.01
N GLN A 178 14.01 19.04 1.18
CA GLN A 178 14.53 20.21 1.89
C GLN A 178 15.85 20.74 1.35
N ASN A 179 16.55 20.01 0.48
CA ASN A 179 17.89 20.39 0.05
C ASN A 179 17.84 21.24 -1.24
N PRO A 180 18.00 22.58 -1.16
CA PRO A 180 17.90 23.43 -2.34
C PRO A 180 19.06 23.24 -3.32
N LEU A 181 20.19 22.72 -2.86
CA LEU A 181 21.41 22.53 -3.66
C LEU A 181 21.38 21.24 -4.49
N LEU A 182 20.52 20.30 -4.09
CA LEU A 182 20.37 18.99 -4.71
C LEU A 182 19.01 18.94 -5.40
N GLN A 183 18.96 19.56 -6.57
CA GLN A 183 17.79 19.49 -7.44
C GLN A 183 18.22 18.83 -8.73
N SER A 184 18.10 17.50 -8.78
CA SER A 184 17.98 16.82 -10.07
C SER A 184 16.93 17.54 -10.93
N SER A 185 17.11 17.50 -12.25
CA SER A 185 16.27 18.26 -13.19
C SER A 185 14.80 17.78 -13.24
N ASP A 186 14.45 16.67 -12.57
CA ASP A 186 13.11 16.10 -12.62
C ASP A 186 12.59 15.65 -11.25
N LYS A 187 12.28 16.63 -10.39
CA LYS A 187 11.60 16.38 -9.12
C LYS A 187 10.27 15.64 -9.29
N ARG A 188 9.59 15.85 -10.42
CA ARG A 188 8.27 15.28 -10.67
C ARG A 188 8.33 13.76 -10.77
N SER A 189 9.30 13.24 -11.53
CA SER A 189 9.54 11.79 -11.61
C SER A 189 9.86 11.19 -10.25
N VAL A 190 10.73 11.83 -9.45
CA VAL A 190 11.11 11.32 -8.11
C VAL A 190 9.89 11.21 -7.20
N VAL A 191 9.04 12.24 -7.15
CA VAL A 191 7.83 12.23 -6.34
C VAL A 191 6.85 11.16 -6.83
N SER A 192 6.59 11.10 -8.14
CA SER A 192 5.72 10.08 -8.74
C SER A 192 6.18 8.65 -8.41
N ASP A 193 7.46 8.35 -8.62
CA ASP A 193 7.99 7.01 -8.40
C ASP A 193 8.05 6.63 -6.91
N SER A 194 8.18 7.62 -6.03
CA SER A 194 8.10 7.41 -4.58
C SER A 194 6.68 7.00 -4.15
N PHE A 195 5.65 7.68 -4.65
CA PHE A 195 4.26 7.31 -4.35
C PHE A 195 3.87 5.96 -4.94
N LYS A 196 4.34 5.63 -6.16
CA LYS A 196 4.18 4.28 -6.73
C LYS A 196 4.84 3.20 -5.89
N PHE A 197 6.03 3.48 -5.33
CA PHE A 197 6.69 2.57 -4.39
C PHE A 197 5.82 2.32 -3.16
N PHE A 198 5.30 3.38 -2.51
CA PHE A 198 4.44 3.24 -1.33
C PHE A 198 3.10 2.56 -1.64
N ASP A 199 2.49 2.86 -2.79
CA ASP A 199 1.29 2.17 -3.28
C ASP A 199 1.56 0.67 -3.44
N GLY A 200 2.65 0.29 -4.10
CA GLY A 200 3.04 -1.12 -4.24
C GLY A 200 3.22 -1.83 -2.90
N LEU A 201 3.74 -1.15 -1.87
CA LEU A 201 3.87 -1.69 -0.53
C LEU A 201 2.52 -1.97 0.14
N ALA A 202 1.48 -1.21 -0.18
CA ALA A 202 0.14 -1.45 0.33
C ALA A 202 -0.42 -2.81 -0.15
N TYR A 203 0.12 -3.39 -1.23
CA TYR A 203 -0.21 -4.74 -1.72
C TYR A 203 0.75 -5.82 -1.23
N CYS A 204 1.76 -5.48 -0.42
CA CYS A 204 2.75 -6.42 0.09
C CYS A 204 2.35 -6.99 1.44
N ALA A 205 2.22 -8.32 1.57
CA ALA A 205 1.92 -8.95 2.86
C ALA A 205 3.15 -8.93 3.80
N PRO A 206 3.01 -8.49 5.08
CA PRO A 206 1.82 -7.92 5.72
C PRO A 206 1.69 -6.40 5.49
N GLY A 207 0.65 -5.96 4.77
CA GLY A 207 0.48 -4.56 4.34
C GLY A 207 0.41 -3.56 5.48
N VAL A 208 -0.28 -3.94 6.56
CA VAL A 208 -0.39 -3.18 7.82
C VAL A 208 0.98 -2.71 8.34
N THR A 209 2.01 -3.58 8.28
CA THR A 209 3.33 -3.23 8.82
C THR A 209 4.00 -2.12 8.02
N TRP A 210 3.86 -2.16 6.69
CA TRP A 210 4.42 -1.15 5.80
C TRP A 210 3.77 0.22 6.02
N VAL A 211 2.45 0.25 6.15
CA VAL A 211 1.69 1.49 6.37
C VAL A 211 2.03 2.09 7.74
N ILE A 212 2.12 1.28 8.79
CA ILE A 212 2.58 1.75 10.11
C ILE A 212 3.98 2.33 10.04
N GLN A 213 4.92 1.67 9.35
CA GLN A 213 6.28 2.18 9.16
C GLN A 213 6.26 3.51 8.39
N ALA A 214 5.42 3.64 7.37
CA ALA A 214 5.31 4.84 6.56
C ALA A 214 4.79 6.04 7.37
N PHE A 215 3.70 5.88 8.11
CA PHE A 215 3.18 6.95 8.98
C PHE A 215 4.21 7.38 10.03
N ARG A 216 4.86 6.43 10.71
CA ARG A 216 5.88 6.75 11.73
C ARG A 216 7.09 7.48 11.17
N ALA A 217 7.41 7.24 9.90
CA ALA A 217 8.54 7.83 9.21
C ALA A 217 8.22 9.16 8.51
N GLY A 218 7.01 9.71 8.67
CA GLY A 218 6.65 11.01 8.12
C GLY A 218 6.06 10.96 6.72
N LEU A 219 5.26 9.94 6.39
CA LEU A 219 4.54 9.88 5.12
C LEU A 219 3.64 11.12 4.90
N LEU A 220 2.94 11.58 5.94
CA LEU A 220 2.08 12.76 5.86
C LEU A 220 2.91 14.03 5.64
N GLU A 221 4.01 14.19 6.38
CA GLU A 221 4.97 15.28 6.17
C GLU A 221 5.50 15.30 4.72
N PHE A 222 5.88 14.13 4.19
CA PHE A 222 6.38 14.02 2.83
C PHE A 222 5.32 14.45 1.81
N TYR A 223 4.08 13.96 1.95
CA TYR A 223 2.97 14.32 1.08
C TYR A 223 2.74 15.84 1.06
N VAL A 224 2.63 16.46 2.23
CA VAL A 224 2.45 17.91 2.37
C VAL A 224 3.59 18.69 1.72
N ARG A 225 4.84 18.30 1.93
CA ARG A 225 6.00 19.01 1.36
C ARG A 225 6.11 18.89 -0.15
N THR A 226 5.50 17.86 -0.73
CA THR A 226 5.48 17.69 -2.19
C THR A 226 4.39 18.51 -2.89
N TRP A 227 3.49 19.19 -2.17
CA TRP A 227 2.40 19.97 -2.77
C TRP A 227 2.80 20.88 -3.93
N PRO A 228 3.83 21.76 -3.78
CA PRO A 228 4.22 22.65 -4.87
C PRO A 228 4.69 21.89 -6.11
N ILE A 229 5.32 20.73 -5.91
CA ILE A 229 5.78 19.87 -7.02
C ILE A 229 4.58 19.20 -7.70
N ILE A 230 3.57 18.79 -6.93
CA ILE A 230 2.34 18.15 -7.44
C ILE A 230 1.51 19.16 -8.25
N ALA A 231 1.41 20.40 -7.79
CA ALA A 231 0.69 21.46 -8.50
C ALA A 231 1.24 21.72 -9.92
N ASP A 232 2.55 21.50 -10.12
CA ASP A 232 3.24 21.67 -11.41
C ASP A 232 3.21 20.40 -12.31
N MET A 233 2.51 19.34 -11.91
CA MET A 233 2.42 18.09 -12.68
C MET A 233 1.28 18.12 -13.71
N PRO A 234 1.42 17.38 -14.82
CA PRO A 234 0.28 17.08 -15.70
C PRO A 234 -0.85 16.40 -14.93
N ARG A 235 -2.11 16.70 -15.28
CA ARG A 235 -3.27 16.24 -14.52
C ARG A 235 -3.33 14.72 -14.30
N LYS A 236 -3.03 13.96 -15.35
CA LYS A 236 -2.94 12.48 -15.28
C LYS A 236 -1.96 11.97 -14.22
N ASP A 237 -0.87 12.70 -13.96
CA ASP A 237 0.17 12.30 -13.02
C ASP A 237 -0.25 12.70 -11.60
N ILE A 238 -1.00 13.82 -11.45
CA ILE A 238 -1.68 14.19 -10.21
C ILE A 238 -2.69 13.10 -9.82
N ASP A 239 -3.60 12.72 -10.73
CA ASP A 239 -4.63 11.71 -10.44
C ASP A 239 -4.00 10.39 -9.99
N LEU A 240 -2.93 9.94 -10.64
CA LEU A 240 -2.18 8.75 -10.25
C LEU A 240 -1.54 8.90 -8.86
N LEU A 241 -0.98 10.07 -8.55
CA LEU A 241 -0.34 10.32 -7.25
C LEU A 241 -1.36 10.35 -6.12
N LEU A 242 -2.49 11.03 -6.32
CA LEU A 242 -3.59 11.07 -5.36
C LEU A 242 -4.13 9.66 -5.12
N HIS A 243 -4.30 8.87 -6.19
CA HIS A 243 -4.64 7.45 -6.08
C HIS A 243 -3.61 6.67 -5.24
N CYS A 244 -2.31 6.80 -5.53
CA CYS A 244 -1.27 6.11 -4.77
C CYS A 244 -1.28 6.50 -3.28
N PHE A 245 -1.48 7.79 -2.96
CA PHE A 245 -1.58 8.25 -1.59
C PHE A 245 -2.82 7.70 -0.88
N THR A 246 -4.00 7.75 -1.51
CA THR A 246 -5.24 7.19 -0.93
C THR A 246 -5.11 5.68 -0.70
N CYS A 247 -4.53 4.94 -1.64
CA CYS A 247 -4.25 3.52 -1.51
C CYS A 247 -3.39 3.20 -0.29
N VAL A 248 -2.26 3.89 -0.10
CA VAL A 248 -1.36 3.59 1.02
C VAL A 248 -1.92 4.09 2.36
N SER A 249 -2.56 5.26 2.38
CA SER A 249 -2.95 5.93 3.62
C SER A 249 -4.29 5.46 4.17
N MET A 250 -5.26 5.15 3.32
CA MET A 250 -6.63 4.87 3.75
C MET A 250 -7.01 3.40 3.73
N ARG A 251 -6.41 2.58 2.85
CA ARG A 251 -6.79 1.16 2.69
C ARG A 251 -6.81 0.40 4.01
N TYR A 252 -5.87 0.68 4.90
CA TYR A 252 -5.72 -0.03 6.17
C TYR A 252 -6.34 0.70 7.38
N LEU A 253 -7.16 1.74 7.19
CA LEU A 253 -7.84 2.42 8.30
C LEU A 253 -8.97 1.59 8.96
N HIS A 254 -9.19 0.36 8.50
CA HIS A 254 -9.99 -0.65 9.20
C HIS A 254 -9.15 -1.48 10.20
N ASP A 255 -7.82 -1.30 10.22
CA ASP A 255 -6.92 -1.86 11.22
C ASP A 255 -6.68 -0.84 12.35
N LEU A 256 -6.93 -1.26 13.58
CA LEU A 256 -6.91 -0.37 14.74
C LEU A 256 -5.50 0.22 15.00
N GLN A 257 -4.44 -0.54 14.75
CA GLN A 257 -3.07 -0.06 14.95
C GLN A 257 -2.67 0.98 13.91
N VAL A 258 -3.18 0.82 12.69
CA VAL A 258 -3.00 1.82 11.63
C VAL A 258 -3.73 3.10 12.00
N VAL A 259 -4.97 3.02 12.49
CA VAL A 259 -5.74 4.20 12.96
C VAL A 259 -5.00 4.95 14.08
N GLU A 260 -4.52 4.24 15.10
CA GLU A 260 -3.76 4.88 16.19
C GLU A 260 -2.47 5.53 15.66
N THR A 261 -1.72 4.82 14.80
CA THR A 261 -0.46 5.33 14.26
C THR A 261 -0.69 6.54 13.33
N ALA A 262 -1.75 6.49 12.52
CA ALA A 262 -2.16 7.57 11.64
C ALA A 262 -2.59 8.82 12.42
N ARG A 263 -3.36 8.65 13.51
CA ARG A 263 -3.74 9.75 14.42
C ARG A 263 -2.50 10.41 15.03
N ASP A 264 -1.58 9.60 15.54
CA ASP A 264 -0.35 10.12 16.15
C ASP A 264 0.53 10.84 15.11
N ALA A 265 0.61 10.29 13.88
CA ALA A 265 1.33 10.93 12.77
C ALA A 265 0.67 12.24 12.33
N LEU A 266 -0.67 12.29 12.22
CA LEU A 266 -1.40 13.51 11.87
C LEU A 266 -1.16 14.62 12.89
N ALA A 267 -1.24 14.29 14.19
CA ALA A 267 -1.03 15.25 15.27
C ALA A 267 0.42 15.75 15.36
N LYS A 268 1.40 14.89 15.03
CA LYS A 268 2.82 15.23 15.06
C LYS A 268 3.26 15.99 13.81
N ASP A 269 2.97 15.46 12.64
CA ASP A 269 3.59 15.89 11.39
C ASP A 269 2.99 17.21 10.88
N LEU A 270 1.71 17.48 11.14
CA LEU A 270 1.07 18.73 10.69
C LEU A 270 1.28 19.90 11.67
N ASN A 271 1.39 19.64 12.97
CA ASN A 271 1.62 20.71 13.96
C ASN A 271 3.08 21.18 14.03
N VAL A 272 4.05 20.31 13.73
CA VAL A 272 5.48 20.60 14.00
C VAL A 272 6.12 21.51 12.94
N GLN A 273 5.48 21.70 11.79
CA GLN A 273 6.17 22.22 10.60
C GLN A 273 5.80 23.63 10.18
N GLY A 274 4.89 24.29 10.89
CA GLY A 274 4.41 25.63 10.49
C GLY A 274 3.76 25.65 9.11
N VAL A 275 3.35 24.48 8.58
CA VAL A 275 2.46 24.42 7.43
C VAL A 275 1.07 24.70 7.99
N ASP A 276 0.67 25.97 7.91
CA ASP A 276 -0.70 26.37 8.20
C ASP A 276 -1.59 25.83 7.09
N VAL A 277 -2.03 24.58 7.25
CA VAL A 277 -3.03 23.99 6.37
C VAL A 277 -4.32 24.70 6.72
N ASP A 278 -4.74 25.61 5.84
CA ASP A 278 -6.06 26.22 5.95
C ASP A 278 -7.12 25.15 5.65
N TRP A 279 -7.55 24.48 6.70
CA TRP A 279 -8.61 23.47 6.66
C TRP A 279 -9.98 24.05 6.31
N HIS A 280 -10.09 25.38 6.28
CA HIS A 280 -11.30 26.14 6.00
C HIS A 280 -11.20 26.94 4.71
N ALA A 281 -10.14 26.76 3.92
CA ALA A 281 -10.02 27.40 2.61
C ALA A 281 -11.31 27.07 1.84
N GLU A 282 -12.15 28.10 1.65
CA GLU A 282 -13.48 27.95 1.10
C GLU A 282 -13.38 27.18 -0.21
N ASP A 283 -14.14 26.09 -0.30
CA ASP A 283 -14.28 25.32 -1.54
C ASP A 283 -14.68 26.31 -2.64
N ASP A 284 -13.79 26.51 -3.59
CA ASP A 284 -14.19 27.08 -4.86
C ASP A 284 -15.17 26.06 -5.47
N ASP A 285 -16.46 26.36 -5.39
CA ASP A 285 -17.65 25.54 -5.71
C ASP A 285 -17.59 24.79 -7.06
N GLN A 286 -16.55 25.01 -7.87
CA GLN A 286 -16.39 24.49 -9.21
C GLN A 286 -15.45 23.28 -9.33
N GLN A 287 -14.69 22.88 -8.30
CA GLN A 287 -13.88 21.66 -8.38
C GLN A 287 -14.35 20.55 -7.42
N PRO A 288 -14.44 19.28 -7.88
CA PRO A 288 -14.72 18.18 -6.98
C PRO A 288 -13.63 18.08 -5.91
N GLU A 289 -14.02 18.16 -4.64
CA GLU A 289 -13.16 18.20 -3.45
C GLU A 289 -11.98 17.19 -3.50
N TYR A 290 -12.19 15.99 -4.06
CA TYR A 290 -11.20 14.91 -4.13
C TYR A 290 -10.12 15.04 -5.22
N GLN A 291 -10.10 16.13 -5.98
CA GLN A 291 -9.20 16.30 -7.13
C GLN A 291 -7.94 17.13 -6.85
N THR A 292 -7.78 17.61 -5.62
CA THR A 292 -6.61 18.36 -5.18
C THR A 292 -5.86 17.57 -4.11
N PRO A 293 -4.57 17.83 -3.90
CA PRO A 293 -3.87 17.11 -2.85
C PRO A 293 -4.34 17.56 -1.44
N LEU A 294 -4.86 18.79 -1.29
CA LEU A 294 -5.51 19.29 -0.06
C LEU A 294 -6.80 18.53 0.24
N GLY A 295 -7.71 18.45 -0.71
CA GLY A 295 -8.96 17.72 -0.49
C GLY A 295 -8.74 16.22 -0.26
N THR A 296 -7.69 15.62 -0.85
CA THR A 296 -7.30 14.24 -0.51
C THR A 296 -6.82 14.10 0.95
N LEU A 297 -6.12 15.11 1.49
CA LEU A 297 -5.71 15.11 2.91
C LEU A 297 -6.90 15.37 3.85
N ILE A 298 -7.85 16.23 3.45
CA ILE A 298 -9.10 16.45 4.18
C ILE A 298 -9.90 15.14 4.25
N MET A 299 -10.07 14.47 3.12
CA MET A 299 -10.71 13.15 3.05
C MET A 299 -10.01 12.13 3.95
N PHE A 300 -8.66 12.12 3.96
CA PHE A 300 -7.88 11.28 4.87
C PHE A 300 -8.20 11.56 6.33
N ARG A 301 -8.12 12.83 6.73
CA ARG A 301 -8.35 13.30 8.09
C ARG A 301 -9.76 12.94 8.56
N ASP A 302 -10.76 13.19 7.73
CA ASP A 302 -12.16 13.00 8.09
C ASP A 302 -12.48 11.51 8.22
N LEU A 303 -11.97 10.67 7.31
CA LEU A 303 -12.07 9.22 7.44
C LEU A 303 -11.36 8.73 8.70
N LEU A 304 -10.13 9.18 8.95
CA LEU A 304 -9.37 8.83 10.15
C LEU A 304 -10.12 9.24 11.42
N GLN A 305 -10.68 10.44 11.48
CA GLN A 305 -11.42 10.92 12.65
C GLN A 305 -12.66 10.06 12.91
N LYS A 306 -13.41 9.67 11.86
CA LYS A 306 -14.52 8.72 12.00
C LYS A 306 -14.05 7.40 12.61
N ARG A 307 -12.90 6.88 12.17
CA ARG A 307 -12.31 5.65 12.72
C ARG A 307 -11.83 5.80 14.16
N VAL A 308 -11.27 6.96 14.52
CA VAL A 308 -10.87 7.27 15.90
C VAL A 308 -12.09 7.30 16.81
N ASN A 309 -13.18 7.95 16.41
CA ASN A 309 -14.42 7.99 17.18
C ASN A 309 -14.97 6.57 17.41
N VAL A 310 -15.00 5.74 16.37
CA VAL A 310 -15.39 4.33 16.47
C VAL A 310 -14.47 3.56 17.43
N ALA A 311 -13.16 3.79 17.37
CA ALA A 311 -12.21 3.15 18.27
C ALA A 311 -12.40 3.57 19.73
N GLU A 312 -12.79 4.83 19.97
CA GLU A 312 -13.02 5.38 21.31
C GLU A 312 -14.31 4.87 21.96
N ASP A 313 -15.32 4.53 21.15
CA ASP A 313 -16.58 3.94 21.58
C ASP A 313 -16.48 2.48 22.04
N ILE A 314 -15.34 1.83 21.77
CA ILE A 314 -15.10 0.45 22.20
C ILE A 314 -14.70 0.46 23.68
N PRO A 315 -15.41 -0.27 24.56
CA PRO A 315 -15.18 -0.24 26.02
C PRO A 315 -13.69 -0.39 26.39
N TYR A 316 -13.12 0.71 26.87
CA TYR A 316 -11.71 0.93 27.15
C TYR A 316 -11.18 0.04 28.29
N GLY A 317 -10.81 -1.20 27.97
CA GLY A 317 -10.14 -2.11 28.90
C GLY A 317 -8.78 -2.62 28.42
N THR A 318 -8.65 -2.91 27.13
CA THR A 318 -7.70 -3.96 26.73
C THR A 318 -6.97 -3.77 25.39
N ILE A 319 -7.14 -2.64 24.72
CA ILE A 319 -6.78 -2.43 23.31
C ILE A 319 -5.27 -2.37 23.00
N ARG A 320 -4.38 -2.35 24.01
CA ARG A 320 -2.92 -2.22 23.75
C ARG A 320 -2.16 -3.51 23.45
N LYS A 321 -2.81 -4.67 23.29
CA LYS A 321 -2.11 -5.96 23.19
C LYS A 321 -2.24 -6.53 21.78
N ASN A 322 -1.11 -6.77 21.10
CA ASN A 322 -0.90 -7.56 19.86
C ASN A 322 -0.57 -6.77 18.58
N CYS A 323 0.49 -6.00 18.63
CA CYS A 323 1.33 -5.91 17.45
C CYS A 323 1.89 -7.32 17.16
N GLN A 324 1.69 -7.89 15.96
CA GLN A 324 2.57 -8.94 15.37
C GLN A 324 3.91 -8.34 14.90
N ILE A 325 4.14 -7.10 15.29
CA ILE A 325 5.29 -6.28 15.02
C ILE A 325 6.07 -6.20 16.32
N CYS A 326 7.37 -6.45 16.26
CA CYS A 326 8.25 -6.26 17.40
C CYS A 326 8.20 -4.80 17.88
N ASP A 327 7.85 -4.55 19.13
CA ASP A 327 7.77 -3.20 19.74
C ASP A 327 9.10 -2.44 19.75
N PHE A 328 10.21 -3.12 19.47
CA PHE A 328 11.53 -2.49 19.36
C PHE A 328 11.97 -2.28 17.91
N CYS A 329 12.15 -3.37 17.14
CA CYS A 329 12.72 -3.28 15.80
C CYS A 329 11.69 -3.10 14.69
N LEU A 330 10.40 -3.14 15.02
CA LEU A 330 9.27 -3.02 14.10
C LEU A 330 9.21 -4.08 12.99
N ASN A 331 9.97 -5.17 13.14
CA ASN A 331 9.88 -6.32 12.25
C ASN A 331 8.65 -7.15 12.59
N TYR A 332 7.99 -7.66 11.55
CA TYR A 332 6.95 -8.66 11.68
C TYR A 332 7.56 -10.04 11.97
N GLU A 333 6.99 -10.78 12.92
CA GLU A 333 7.40 -12.15 13.24
C GLU A 333 6.15 -12.99 13.57
N SER A 334 6.10 -14.24 13.08
CA SER A 334 4.95 -15.13 13.35
C SER A 334 4.80 -15.45 14.84
N THR A 335 5.91 -15.37 15.59
CA THR A 335 5.94 -15.57 17.03
C THR A 335 6.71 -14.46 17.71
N LEU A 336 6.01 -13.61 18.47
CA LEU A 336 6.66 -12.64 19.34
C LEU A 336 6.66 -13.10 20.80
N MET A 337 7.76 -12.83 21.48
CA MET A 337 7.90 -13.00 22.91
C MET A 337 7.29 -11.81 23.63
N ALA A 338 6.25 -12.06 24.42
CA ALA A 338 5.69 -11.06 25.30
C ALA A 338 6.71 -10.69 26.39
N CYS A 339 6.71 -9.42 26.80
CA CYS A 339 7.47 -8.96 27.94
C CYS A 339 7.05 -9.75 29.20
N GLN A 340 8.00 -10.40 29.87
CA GLN A 340 7.70 -11.20 31.06
C GLN A 340 7.12 -10.38 32.22
N GLY A 341 7.39 -9.06 32.23
CA GLY A 341 6.87 -8.13 33.23
C GLY A 341 5.41 -7.76 32.99
N CYS A 342 5.12 -7.00 31.93
CA CYS A 342 3.77 -6.47 31.68
C CYS A 342 2.93 -7.31 30.72
N ARG A 343 3.56 -8.21 29.95
CA ARG A 343 2.95 -8.98 28.86
C ARG A 343 2.19 -8.11 27.83
N GLN A 344 2.55 -6.82 27.73
CA GLN A 344 1.93 -5.87 26.80
C GLN A 344 2.84 -5.52 25.62
N ALA A 345 4.15 -5.48 25.81
CA ALA A 345 5.08 -5.37 24.70
C ALA A 345 5.51 -6.75 24.20
N PHE A 346 5.78 -6.85 22.90
CA PHE A 346 6.09 -8.04 22.15
C PHE A 346 7.39 -7.83 21.37
N TYR A 347 8.27 -8.82 21.40
CA TYR A 347 9.59 -8.71 20.79
C TYR A 347 9.90 -9.96 19.98
N CYS A 348 10.48 -9.79 18.79
CA CYS A 348 10.88 -10.93 17.96
C CYS A 348 12.10 -11.68 18.50
N SER A 349 12.86 -11.07 19.42
CA SER A 349 14.05 -11.68 20.02
C SER A 349 14.34 -11.13 21.43
N LYS A 350 15.12 -11.88 22.23
CA LYS A 350 15.57 -11.42 23.56
C LYS A 350 16.45 -10.17 23.43
N THR A 351 17.16 -10.06 22.31
CA THR A 351 17.94 -8.87 21.94
C THR A 351 17.02 -7.66 21.78
N CYS A 352 15.97 -7.79 20.96
CA CYS A 352 14.97 -6.73 20.80
C CYS A 352 14.24 -6.40 22.11
N GLN A 353 13.93 -7.39 22.94
CA GLN A 353 13.35 -7.16 24.27
C GLN A 353 14.32 -6.37 25.16
N SER A 354 15.60 -6.74 25.20
CA SER A 354 16.62 -6.08 26.01
C SER A 354 16.88 -4.65 25.53
N GLN A 355 16.89 -4.43 24.21
CA GLN A 355 17.06 -3.11 23.62
C GLN A 355 15.80 -2.26 23.81
N GLY A 356 14.60 -2.81 23.62
CA GLY A 356 13.34 -2.14 23.94
C GLY A 356 13.24 -1.76 25.42
N TRP A 357 13.77 -2.61 26.31
CA TRP A 357 13.84 -2.35 27.75
C TRP A 357 14.79 -1.21 28.11
N LYS A 358 16.00 -1.20 27.54
CA LYS A 358 17.06 -0.23 27.89
C LYS A 358 16.97 1.08 27.10
N VAL A 359 16.75 0.98 25.79
CA VAL A 359 16.80 2.09 24.83
C VAL A 359 15.39 2.55 24.44
N GLY A 360 14.46 1.62 24.22
CA GLY A 360 13.09 1.93 23.77
C GLY A 360 12.15 2.47 24.85
N GLY A 361 12.64 2.78 26.06
CA GLY A 361 11.83 3.32 27.16
C GLY A 361 10.78 2.35 27.72
N HIS A 362 10.85 1.05 27.39
CA HIS A 362 9.83 0.10 27.85
C HIS A 362 9.89 -0.13 29.36
N ARG A 363 11.05 0.04 30.02
CA ARG A 363 11.20 -0.15 31.46
C ARG A 363 10.18 0.66 32.27
N ASP A 364 10.01 1.94 31.94
CA ASP A 364 9.11 2.85 32.67
C ASP A 364 7.64 2.53 32.39
N LYS A 365 7.33 2.23 31.12
CA LYS A 365 6.00 1.78 30.68
C LYS A 365 5.61 0.45 31.32
N CYS A 366 6.54 -0.50 31.39
CA CYS A 366 6.33 -1.82 31.97
C CYS A 366 5.99 -1.74 33.46
N ARG A 367 6.67 -0.85 34.21
CA ARG A 367 6.40 -0.66 35.64
C ARG A 367 4.97 -0.18 35.89
N LYS A 368 4.47 0.75 35.06
CA LYS A 368 3.09 1.25 35.12
C LYS A 368 2.05 0.16 34.78
N MET A 369 2.40 -0.77 33.89
CA MET A 369 1.47 -1.79 33.38
C MET A 369 1.44 -3.10 34.15
N ARG A 370 2.40 -3.35 35.06
CA ARG A 370 2.57 -4.62 35.78
C ARG A 370 1.38 -4.99 36.70
N TRP A 371 0.49 -4.04 36.97
CA TRP A 371 -0.66 -4.20 37.87
C TRP A 371 -1.93 -4.74 37.22
N ARG A 372 -1.99 -4.84 35.88
CA ARG A 372 -3.13 -5.44 35.16
C ARG A 372 -2.84 -6.91 34.82
N LYS A 373 -3.08 -7.82 35.76
CA LYS A 373 -3.16 -9.29 35.54
C LYS A 373 -4.50 -9.52 34.81
N GLU A 374 -4.59 -9.71 33.50
CA GLU A 374 -4.26 -10.90 32.72
C GLU A 374 -4.14 -10.54 31.21
N PRO A 375 -3.41 -11.31 30.37
CA PRO A 375 -3.58 -11.26 28.92
C PRO A 375 -4.11 -12.60 28.40
N ASN A 376 -5.39 -12.63 28.06
CA ASN A 376 -5.97 -13.67 27.23
C ASN A 376 -5.62 -13.35 25.76
N ARG A 377 -4.92 -14.25 25.05
CA ARG A 377 -4.55 -14.03 23.63
C ARG A 377 -5.76 -14.06 22.70
N SER A 378 -6.90 -14.67 23.11
CA SER A 378 -8.15 -14.61 22.34
C SER A 378 -8.68 -13.18 22.21
N LEU A 379 -8.56 -12.42 23.31
CA LEU A 379 -9.18 -11.10 23.50
C LEU A 379 -8.80 -10.06 22.44
N VAL A 380 -7.72 -10.27 21.72
CA VAL A 380 -7.24 -9.30 20.72
C VAL A 380 -7.84 -9.57 19.37
N LYS A 381 -7.89 -10.84 18.94
CA LYS A 381 -8.70 -11.16 17.75
C LYS A 381 -10.11 -10.64 18.00
N ASP A 382 -10.60 -10.80 19.23
CA ASP A 382 -11.91 -10.28 19.64
C ASP A 382 -11.99 -8.74 19.55
N ILE A 383 -10.94 -7.98 19.92
CA ILE A 383 -10.93 -6.51 19.81
C ILE A 383 -10.84 -6.02 18.37
N GLN A 384 -9.95 -6.60 17.55
CA GLN A 384 -9.84 -6.18 16.15
C GLN A 384 -11.12 -6.55 15.40
N LEU A 385 -11.71 -7.72 15.67
CA LEU A 385 -13.01 -8.11 15.12
C LEU A 385 -14.12 -7.19 15.65
N LEU A 386 -14.08 -6.78 16.92
CA LEU A 386 -15.04 -5.82 17.48
C LEU A 386 -14.89 -4.43 16.87
N PHE A 387 -13.66 -3.96 16.64
CA PHE A 387 -13.41 -2.71 15.92
C PHE A 387 -13.93 -2.79 14.50
N LEU A 388 -13.59 -3.86 13.78
CA LEU A 388 -14.05 -4.09 12.42
C LEU A 388 -15.58 -4.18 12.34
N LYS A 389 -16.22 -4.91 13.27
CA LYS A 389 -17.67 -4.96 13.43
C LYS A 389 -18.24 -3.55 13.58
N THR A 390 -17.71 -2.79 14.54
CA THR A 390 -18.21 -1.45 14.86
C THR A 390 -18.03 -0.50 13.68
N VAL A 391 -16.90 -0.60 12.96
CA VAL A 391 -16.63 0.16 11.74
C VAL A 391 -17.68 -0.14 10.67
N VAL A 392 -17.95 -1.41 10.38
CA VAL A 392 -18.95 -1.81 9.37
C VAL A 392 -20.33 -1.29 9.76
N VAL A 393 -20.75 -1.51 11.01
CA VAL A 393 -22.09 -1.06 11.45
C VAL A 393 -22.19 0.46 11.44
N TYR A 394 -21.14 1.18 11.84
CA TYR A 394 -21.09 2.64 11.76
C TYR A 394 -21.23 3.13 10.30
N GLU A 395 -20.58 2.49 9.34
CA GLU A 395 -20.71 2.84 7.92
C GLU A 395 -22.10 2.54 7.39
N MET A 396 -22.65 1.36 7.67
CA MET A 396 -24.03 1.02 7.32
C MET A 396 -25.02 2.05 7.86
N ALA A 397 -24.84 2.47 9.12
CA ALA A 397 -25.66 3.49 9.74
C ALA A 397 -25.48 4.87 9.08
N SER A 398 -24.24 5.26 8.77
CA SER A 398 -23.92 6.55 8.14
C SER A 398 -24.45 6.66 6.71
N PHE A 399 -24.64 5.53 6.04
CA PHE A 399 -25.18 5.45 4.69
C PHE A 399 -26.60 4.91 4.64
N ALA A 400 -27.29 4.75 5.77
CA ALA A 400 -28.60 4.10 5.86
C ALA A 400 -29.60 4.64 4.82
N ASP A 401 -29.69 5.96 4.66
CA ASP A 401 -30.61 6.62 3.73
C ASP A 401 -30.29 6.35 2.26
N LYS A 402 -29.04 6.04 1.93
CA LYS A 402 -28.62 5.64 0.58
C LYS A 402 -28.67 4.13 0.40
N PHE A 403 -28.44 3.41 1.49
CA PHE A 403 -28.17 1.99 1.52
C PHE A 403 -29.45 1.14 1.53
N PHE A 404 -30.42 1.45 2.40
CA PHE A 404 -31.64 0.66 2.52
C PHE A 404 -32.62 0.81 1.35
N PRO A 405 -32.67 1.96 0.65
CA PRO A 405 -33.44 2.06 -0.59
C PRO A 405 -32.84 1.32 -1.78
N CYS A 406 -31.62 0.77 -1.67
CA CYS A 406 -31.06 -0.07 -2.73
C CYS A 406 -31.90 -1.34 -2.90
N GLU A 407 -31.98 -1.81 -4.14
CA GLU A 407 -32.70 -3.03 -4.47
C GLU A 407 -31.77 -4.23 -4.31
N PHE A 408 -32.11 -5.11 -3.40
CA PHE A 408 -31.33 -6.30 -3.10
C PHE A 408 -31.91 -7.51 -3.81
N MET A 409 -31.06 -8.28 -4.47
CA MET A 409 -31.46 -9.53 -5.11
C MET A 409 -31.60 -10.62 -4.04
N VAL A 410 -32.80 -11.16 -3.84
CA VAL A 410 -33.01 -12.33 -2.96
C VAL A 410 -33.71 -13.46 -3.70
N ARG A 411 -33.33 -14.70 -3.34
CA ARG A 411 -33.99 -15.91 -3.83
C ARG A 411 -35.25 -16.28 -3.03
N LYS A 412 -35.27 -15.98 -1.73
CA LYS A 412 -36.41 -16.27 -0.85
C LYS A 412 -37.57 -15.31 -1.16
N ARG A 413 -38.78 -15.86 -1.27
CA ARG A 413 -40.01 -15.04 -1.30
C ARG A 413 -40.32 -14.56 0.10
N TYR A 414 -40.53 -13.26 0.23
CA TYR A 414 -41.07 -12.65 1.43
C TYR A 414 -42.52 -12.23 1.18
N ARG A 415 -43.35 -12.25 2.22
CA ARG A 415 -44.66 -11.61 2.16
C ARG A 415 -44.51 -10.10 2.36
N PRO A 416 -45.35 -9.26 1.73
CA PRO A 416 -45.36 -7.82 2.04
C PRO A 416 -45.50 -7.59 3.56
N GLY A 417 -44.54 -6.87 4.14
CA GLY A 417 -44.47 -6.62 5.58
C GLY A 417 -43.89 -7.76 6.43
N GLU A 418 -43.37 -8.84 5.83
CA GLU A 418 -42.57 -9.85 6.55
C GLU A 418 -41.30 -9.21 7.11
N GLU A 419 -40.93 -9.60 8.33
CA GLU A 419 -39.71 -9.15 8.97
C GLU A 419 -38.52 -10.07 8.61
N ILE A 420 -37.37 -9.48 8.31
CA ILE A 420 -36.12 -10.22 8.11
C ILE A 420 -35.41 -10.41 9.45
N GLU A 421 -35.23 -11.67 9.86
CA GLU A 421 -34.53 -12.04 11.09
C GLU A 421 -33.03 -12.29 10.91
N ASN A 422 -32.57 -12.64 9.71
CA ASN A 422 -31.16 -12.92 9.42
C ASN A 422 -30.71 -12.13 8.19
N PHE A 423 -29.60 -11.42 8.32
CA PHE A 423 -29.10 -10.52 7.30
C PHE A 423 -27.59 -10.72 7.12
N ILE A 424 -27.13 -10.95 5.89
CA ILE A 424 -25.69 -11.02 5.60
C ILE A 424 -25.24 -9.66 5.05
N VAL A 425 -24.09 -9.18 5.51
CA VAL A 425 -23.45 -7.94 5.06
C VAL A 425 -22.07 -8.32 4.57
N GLU A 426 -21.81 -8.14 3.28
CA GLU A 426 -20.43 -8.21 2.79
C GLU A 426 -19.80 -6.82 2.85
N ALA A 427 -18.71 -6.69 3.60
CA ALA A 427 -17.95 -5.45 3.70
C ALA A 427 -16.58 -5.67 3.07
N ASP A 428 -16.38 -5.13 1.86
CA ASP A 428 -15.11 -5.25 1.14
C ASP A 428 -14.22 -4.01 1.38
N PHE A 429 -13.28 -4.12 2.33
CA PHE A 429 -12.26 -3.09 2.57
C PHE A 429 -11.05 -3.19 1.63
N TRP A 430 -11.13 -4.04 0.59
CA TRP A 430 -10.08 -4.19 -0.41
C TRP A 430 -10.13 -3.06 -1.45
N ALA A 431 -11.34 -2.55 -1.72
CA ALA A 431 -11.56 -1.38 -2.54
C ALA A 431 -11.04 -0.13 -1.80
N THR A 432 -10.30 0.72 -2.52
CA THR A 432 -9.85 2.03 -2.02
C THR A 432 -10.99 2.82 -1.38
N PRO A 433 -10.70 3.73 -0.43
CA PRO A 433 -11.73 4.56 0.22
C PRO A 433 -12.73 5.11 -0.81
N GLY A 434 -13.99 4.74 -0.68
CA GLY A 434 -15.05 4.98 -1.68
C GLY A 434 -15.57 3.72 -2.39
N GLY A 435 -14.94 2.56 -2.17
CA GLY A 435 -15.45 1.27 -2.58
C GLY A 435 -16.72 0.91 -1.82
N ASN A 436 -17.78 0.59 -2.56
CA ASN A 436 -19.08 0.23 -2.04
C ASN A 436 -18.96 -0.87 -0.97
N VAL A 437 -19.51 -0.64 0.23
CA VAL A 437 -19.98 -1.76 1.07
C VAL A 437 -21.09 -2.42 0.25
N SER A 438 -20.76 -3.49 -0.46
CA SER A 438 -21.71 -4.23 -1.28
C SER A 438 -22.42 -5.24 -0.39
N VAL A 439 -23.70 -5.03 -0.12
CA VAL A 439 -24.44 -5.96 0.72
C VAL A 439 -25.21 -6.96 -0.12
N ASP A 440 -24.89 -8.24 0.08
CA ASP A 440 -25.63 -9.35 -0.47
C ASP A 440 -26.59 -9.91 0.59
N ILE A 441 -27.91 -9.85 0.31
CA ILE A 441 -28.92 -10.43 1.19
C ILE A 441 -29.09 -11.90 0.81
N GLN A 442 -28.36 -12.78 1.48
CA GLN A 442 -28.63 -14.22 1.38
C GLN A 442 -29.65 -14.62 2.44
N GLY A 443 -30.90 -14.79 2.02
CA GLY A 443 -31.97 -15.29 2.87
C GLY A 443 -31.80 -16.79 3.13
N GLY A 444 -31.20 -17.17 4.26
CA GLY A 444 -31.29 -18.50 4.89
C GLY A 444 -30.79 -19.68 4.05
N ASP A 445 -29.63 -20.20 4.45
CA ASP A 445 -28.92 -21.40 3.97
C ASP A 445 -28.25 -21.32 2.58
N ILE A 446 -26.92 -21.18 2.63
CA ILE A 446 -25.90 -21.61 1.65
C ILE A 446 -25.50 -20.58 0.57
N ARG A 447 -24.19 -20.27 0.56
CA ARG A 447 -23.44 -19.63 -0.54
C ARG A 447 -23.67 -20.42 -1.83
N PHE A 448 -24.11 -19.76 -2.89
CA PHE A 448 -24.09 -20.35 -4.24
C PHE A 448 -22.91 -19.79 -5.02
N ASP A 449 -22.14 -20.68 -5.65
CA ASP A 449 -21.16 -20.31 -6.67
C ASP A 449 -21.90 -19.79 -7.91
N GLU A 450 -21.45 -18.66 -8.46
CA GLU A 450 -22.05 -18.00 -9.63
C GLU A 450 -22.14 -18.90 -10.88
N GLU A 451 -21.44 -20.04 -10.92
CA GLU A 451 -21.47 -21.00 -12.03
C GLU A 451 -22.84 -21.68 -12.22
N GLU A 452 -23.65 -21.86 -11.16
CA GLU A 452 -24.93 -22.59 -11.28
C GLU A 452 -26.06 -21.76 -11.92
N ALA A 453 -25.94 -20.43 -11.92
CA ALA A 453 -26.91 -19.53 -12.56
C ALA A 453 -26.68 -19.39 -14.08
N ALA A 454 -25.47 -19.69 -14.56
CA ALA A 454 -25.14 -19.63 -15.99
C ALA A 454 -25.64 -20.85 -16.77
N GLU A 455 -25.91 -21.98 -16.10
CA GLU A 455 -26.32 -23.23 -16.75
C GLU A 455 -27.84 -23.34 -17.01
N SER A 456 -28.68 -22.49 -16.41
CA SER A 456 -30.12 -22.48 -16.69
C SER A 456 -30.44 -21.65 -17.95
N GLY A 457 -29.96 -22.10 -19.11
CA GLY A 457 -30.13 -21.47 -20.43
C GLY A 457 -31.54 -21.50 -21.02
N ALA A 458 -32.60 -21.34 -20.22
CA ALA A 458 -33.97 -21.35 -20.71
C ALA A 458 -34.82 -20.36 -19.91
N LEU A 459 -35.12 -19.20 -20.52
CA LEU A 459 -36.40 -18.47 -20.47
C LEU A 459 -36.21 -17.09 -21.11
N SER A 460 -36.50 -16.97 -22.41
CA SER A 460 -36.50 -15.70 -23.16
C SER A 460 -37.81 -14.92 -23.02
N GLY A 461 -38.51 -15.04 -21.89
CA GLY A 461 -39.71 -14.27 -21.57
C GLY A 461 -39.33 -13.07 -20.71
N SER A 462 -39.72 -11.86 -21.10
CA SER A 462 -39.52 -10.65 -20.29
C SER A 462 -40.41 -10.68 -19.04
N ILE A 463 -39.99 -11.42 -18.03
CA ILE A 463 -40.59 -11.35 -16.70
C ILE A 463 -40.05 -10.06 -16.08
N GLN A 464 -40.93 -9.08 -15.83
CA GLN A 464 -40.50 -7.92 -15.06
C GLN A 464 -40.23 -8.37 -13.62
N PRO A 465 -39.07 -7.99 -13.06
CA PRO A 465 -38.70 -8.40 -11.70
C PRO A 465 -39.74 -7.86 -10.71
N GLU A 466 -40.22 -8.74 -9.82
CA GLU A 466 -41.14 -8.37 -8.75
C GLU A 466 -40.36 -7.61 -7.68
N VAL A 467 -40.78 -6.38 -7.38
CA VAL A 467 -40.21 -5.54 -6.32
C VAL A 467 -41.07 -5.68 -5.07
N GLN A 468 -40.47 -6.00 -3.92
CA GLN A 468 -41.15 -6.16 -2.64
C GLN A 468 -40.52 -5.31 -1.55
N GLU A 469 -41.34 -4.71 -0.69
CA GLU A 469 -40.90 -4.01 0.51
C GLU A 469 -40.97 -4.93 1.73
N VAL A 470 -39.86 -5.07 2.44
CA VAL A 470 -39.76 -5.85 3.69
C VAL A 470 -39.16 -5.00 4.80
N LYS A 471 -39.41 -5.36 6.06
CA LYS A 471 -38.86 -4.63 7.21
C LYS A 471 -37.75 -5.44 7.88
N LEU A 472 -36.70 -4.77 8.35
CA LEU A 472 -35.72 -5.43 9.21
C LEU A 472 -36.35 -5.74 10.58
N SER A 473 -36.20 -6.97 11.10
CA SER A 473 -36.72 -7.29 12.42
C SER A 473 -35.96 -6.53 13.51
N LYS A 474 -36.64 -6.18 14.60
CA LYS A 474 -35.98 -5.65 15.81
C LYS A 474 -35.03 -6.66 16.47
N LYS A 475 -35.18 -7.94 16.17
CA LYS A 475 -34.32 -9.04 16.65
C LYS A 475 -33.37 -9.54 15.57
N ALA A 476 -33.16 -8.77 14.50
CA ALA A 476 -32.35 -9.22 13.38
C ALA A 476 -30.92 -9.53 13.81
N THR A 477 -30.46 -10.71 13.45
CA THR A 477 -29.06 -11.12 13.55
C THR A 477 -28.35 -10.72 12.26
N GLY A 478 -27.26 -9.97 12.41
CA GLY A 478 -26.39 -9.58 11.30
C GLY A 478 -25.19 -10.50 11.20
N HIS A 479 -24.93 -11.03 10.02
CA HIS A 479 -23.77 -11.83 9.67
C HIS A 479 -22.89 -11.04 8.73
N ILE A 480 -21.83 -10.46 9.26
CA ILE A 480 -20.93 -9.60 8.50
C ILE A 480 -19.76 -10.44 7.99
N LEU A 481 -19.69 -10.60 6.68
CA LEU A 481 -18.52 -11.13 5.98
C LEU A 481 -17.61 -9.96 5.62
N VAL A 482 -16.48 -9.84 6.30
CA VAL A 482 -15.53 -8.77 6.03
C VAL A 482 -14.37 -9.30 5.20
N THR A 483 -14.15 -8.69 4.05
CA THR A 483 -13.00 -8.95 3.19
C THR A 483 -11.94 -7.88 3.45
N GLN A 484 -10.77 -8.32 3.93
CA GLN A 484 -9.63 -7.46 4.24
C GLN A 484 -8.46 -7.73 3.28
N PRO A 485 -7.67 -6.69 2.94
CA PRO A 485 -6.44 -6.88 2.19
C PRO A 485 -5.37 -7.59 3.01
N HIS A 486 -4.89 -8.74 2.51
CA HIS A 486 -3.72 -9.44 3.00
C HIS A 486 -2.65 -9.55 1.90
N GLY A 487 -2.13 -8.39 1.49
CA GLY A 487 -1.29 -8.29 0.32
C GLY A 487 -2.09 -8.48 -0.98
N GLU A 488 -1.71 -9.47 -1.80
CA GLU A 488 -2.46 -9.87 -3.01
C GLU A 488 -3.67 -10.77 -2.69
N ASP A 489 -3.72 -11.35 -1.50
CA ASP A 489 -4.77 -12.29 -1.10
C ASP A 489 -5.87 -11.56 -0.32
N LYS A 490 -7.10 -12.06 -0.45
CA LYS A 490 -8.24 -11.64 0.39
C LYS A 490 -8.25 -12.45 1.67
N GLN A 491 -8.42 -11.79 2.81
CA GLN A 491 -8.68 -12.45 4.08
C GLN A 491 -10.13 -12.19 4.49
N GLU A 492 -10.90 -13.26 4.65
CA GLU A 492 -12.28 -13.19 5.11
C GLU A 492 -12.35 -13.31 6.64
N ALA A 493 -13.18 -12.46 7.25
CA ALA A 493 -13.54 -12.54 8.66
C ALA A 493 -15.07 -12.56 8.77
N TYR A 494 -15.60 -13.60 9.42
CA TYR A 494 -17.02 -13.72 9.68
C TYR A 494 -17.35 -13.21 11.07
N ILE A 495 -18.26 -12.24 11.16
CA ILE A 495 -18.64 -11.60 12.41
C ILE A 495 -20.15 -11.68 12.57
N THR A 496 -20.63 -12.22 13.69
CA THR A 496 -22.06 -12.24 13.99
C THR A 496 -22.40 -11.15 14.99
N THR A 497 -23.46 -10.40 14.72
CA THR A 497 -24.08 -9.47 15.67
C THR A 497 -25.48 -9.94 15.98
N SER A 498 -25.72 -10.31 17.24
CA SER A 498 -27.00 -10.80 17.74
C SER A 498 -28.08 -9.71 17.85
N ASP A 499 -27.69 -8.44 17.72
CA ASP A 499 -28.60 -7.30 17.83
C ASP A 499 -28.20 -6.21 16.82
N LEU A 500 -28.27 -6.56 15.52
CA LEU A 500 -27.86 -5.67 14.43
C LEU A 500 -28.67 -4.37 14.47
N TRP A 501 -29.98 -4.47 14.73
CA TRP A 501 -30.86 -3.32 14.76
C TRP A 501 -30.49 -2.35 15.88
N HIS A 502 -30.23 -2.83 17.10
CA HIS A 502 -29.79 -1.97 18.19
C HIS A 502 -28.46 -1.27 17.86
N ASP A 503 -27.50 -2.00 17.26
CA ASP A 503 -26.23 -1.42 16.85
C ASP A 503 -26.43 -0.33 15.76
N LEU A 504 -27.30 -0.57 14.77
CA LEU A 504 -27.64 0.43 13.74
C LEU A 504 -28.34 1.66 14.34
N GLN A 505 -29.31 1.43 15.23
CA GLN A 505 -30.05 2.48 15.91
C GLN A 505 -29.11 3.38 16.74
N ARG A 506 -28.12 2.79 17.41
CA ARG A 506 -27.10 3.53 18.18
C ARG A 506 -26.35 4.55 17.33
N PHE A 507 -25.99 4.22 16.10
CA PHE A 507 -25.17 5.08 15.24
C PHE A 507 -25.97 6.00 14.30
N SER A 508 -27.14 5.56 13.83
CA SER A 508 -27.96 6.31 12.87
C SER A 508 -28.97 7.24 13.53
N GLY A 509 -29.33 6.99 14.79
CA GLY A 509 -30.44 7.67 15.45
C GLY A 509 -31.82 7.29 14.88
N LEU A 510 -31.89 6.27 14.02
CA LEU A 510 -33.16 5.77 13.47
C LEU A 510 -34.09 5.31 14.59
N LYS A 511 -35.35 5.74 14.53
CA LYS A 511 -36.38 5.39 15.52
C LYS A 511 -37.06 4.05 15.20
N GLU A 512 -37.07 3.68 13.92
CA GLU A 512 -37.75 2.48 13.42
C GLU A 512 -36.82 1.68 12.49
N PRO A 513 -36.95 0.34 12.46
CA PRO A 513 -36.18 -0.49 11.55
C PRO A 513 -36.39 -0.07 10.09
N PRO A 514 -35.33 0.00 9.28
CA PRO A 514 -35.42 0.44 7.90
C PRO A 514 -36.24 -0.57 7.06
N THR A 515 -36.97 -0.03 6.09
CA THR A 515 -37.57 -0.82 5.02
C THR A 515 -36.49 -1.12 3.98
N ILE A 516 -36.41 -2.38 3.56
CA ILE A 516 -35.48 -2.89 2.56
C ILE A 516 -36.29 -3.18 1.29
N ILE A 517 -35.78 -2.74 0.14
CA ILE A 517 -36.38 -3.04 -1.15
C ILE A 517 -35.72 -4.29 -1.73
N ILE A 518 -36.52 -5.28 -2.04
CA ILE A 518 -36.08 -6.56 -2.57
C ILE A 518 -36.52 -6.69 -4.02
N ARG A 519 -35.59 -7.11 -4.89
CA ARG A 519 -35.87 -7.51 -6.26
C ARG A 519 -35.67 -9.01 -6.43
N ARG A 520 -36.56 -9.61 -7.21
CA ARG A 520 -36.47 -11.01 -7.62
C ARG A 520 -36.15 -11.10 -9.10
N PRO A 521 -35.19 -11.96 -9.52
CA PRO A 521 -34.93 -12.22 -10.94
C PRO A 521 -36.13 -12.87 -11.65
#